data_AF-A0A6G3DM48-F1
#
_entry.id   AF-A0A6G3DM48-F1
#
_cell.length_a   1.000
_cell.length_b   1.000
_cell.length_c   1.000
_cell.angle_alpha   90.00
_cell.angle_beta   90.00
_cell.angle_gamma   90.00
#
_symmetry.space_group_name_H-M   'P 1'
#
loop_
_entity.id
_entity.type
_entity.pdbx_description
1 polymer ?
#
loop_
_entity_poly.entity_id
_entity_poly.type
_entity_poly.pdbx_seq_one_letter_code
_entity_poly.pdbx_strand_id
1 'polypeptide(L)'
;MARHWRAWGAPFLVNLLLGVPAVVPIWLVWYLLVNWPLAELGWTMRNPTENDGMALWLVIVVPVVALFGLIWWLANEPLRRRTALAPRSFWLLCVLVPFLPTAALVANSV
;
A
#
# COMPACT_ATOMS: atom_id res chain seq x y z
N MET A 1 23.13 -15.89 -14.93
CA MET A 1 22.60 -14.79 -14.07
C MET A 1 21.35 -14.05 -14.61
N ALA A 2 20.93 -14.19 -15.87
CA ALA A 2 19.87 -13.35 -16.44
C ALA A 2 18.40 -13.75 -16.13
N ARG A 3 18.12 -15.03 -15.82
CA ARG A 3 16.75 -15.55 -15.64
C ARG A 3 16.09 -15.08 -14.33
N HIS A 4 16.81 -15.14 -13.22
CA HIS A 4 16.50 -14.57 -11.91
C HIS A 4 16.18 -13.08 -11.92
N TRP A 5 16.95 -12.25 -12.62
CA TRP A 5 16.67 -10.80 -12.71
C TRP A 5 15.33 -10.52 -13.41
N ARG A 6 14.99 -11.29 -14.44
CA ARG A 6 13.66 -11.21 -15.09
C ARG A 6 12.55 -11.81 -14.23
N ALA A 7 12.85 -12.84 -13.44
CA ALA A 7 11.86 -13.52 -12.59
C ALA A 7 11.51 -12.71 -11.32
N TRP A 8 12.46 -12.00 -10.72
CA TRP A 8 12.30 -11.27 -9.46
C TRP A 8 12.47 -9.76 -9.60
N GLY A 9 13.41 -9.31 -10.42
CA GLY A 9 13.78 -7.89 -10.53
C GLY A 9 12.70 -7.03 -11.17
N ALA A 10 12.00 -7.53 -12.19
CA ALA A 10 10.90 -6.79 -12.82
C ALA A 10 9.69 -6.59 -11.86
N PRO A 11 9.16 -7.64 -11.19
CA PRO A 11 8.15 -7.47 -10.15
C PRO A 11 8.60 -6.54 -9.02
N PHE A 12 9.85 -6.67 -8.59
CA PHE A 12 10.38 -5.83 -7.53
C PHE A 12 10.42 -4.36 -7.94
N LEU A 13 10.99 -4.03 -9.10
CA LEU A 13 11.09 -2.66 -9.56
C LEU A 13 9.71 -2.02 -9.79
N VAL A 14 8.78 -2.76 -10.40
CA VAL A 14 7.41 -2.28 -10.62
C VAL A 14 6.73 -1.96 -9.28
N ASN A 15 6.80 -2.87 -8.32
CA ASN A 15 6.16 -2.67 -7.02
C ASN A 15 6.87 -1.62 -6.17
N LEU A 16 8.18 -1.41 -6.34
CA LEU A 16 8.92 -0.34 -5.69
C LEU A 16 8.47 1.03 -6.22
N LEU A 17 8.31 1.15 -7.54
CA LEU A 17 7.80 2.36 -8.19
C LEU A 17 6.34 2.61 -7.80
N LEU A 18 5.51 1.57 -7.74
CA LEU A 18 4.13 1.68 -7.23
C LEU A 18 4.08 2.01 -5.74
N GLY A 19 5.13 1.69 -4.98
CA GLY A 19 5.24 2.05 -3.56
C GLY A 19 5.28 3.56 -3.33
N VAL A 20 5.80 4.35 -4.27
CA VAL A 20 5.83 5.81 -4.15
C VAL A 20 4.42 6.41 -4.09
N PRO A 21 3.52 6.17 -5.06
CA PRO A 21 2.13 6.60 -4.93
C PRO A 21 1.36 5.82 -3.86
N ALA A 22 1.78 4.60 -3.48
CA ALA A 22 1.15 3.83 -2.41
C ALA A 22 1.24 4.51 -1.03
N VAL A 23 2.20 5.41 -0.83
CA VAL A 23 2.32 6.22 0.39
C VAL A 23 0.98 6.89 0.72
N VAL A 24 0.30 7.47 -0.28
CA VAL A 24 -0.98 8.18 -0.08
C VAL A 24 -2.10 7.28 0.45
N PRO A 25 -2.51 6.18 -0.23
CA PRO A 25 -3.55 5.30 0.28
C PRO A 25 -3.17 4.63 1.60
N ILE A 26 -1.88 4.31 1.83
CA ILE A 26 -1.43 3.75 3.12
C ILE A 26 -1.66 4.75 4.25
N TRP A 27 -1.27 6.02 4.06
CA TRP A 27 -1.49 7.06 5.05
C TRP A 27 -2.96 7.39 5.26
N LEU A 28 -3.79 7.37 4.21
CA LEU A 28 -5.24 7.56 4.33
C LEU A 28 -5.90 6.46 5.17
N VAL A 29 -5.51 5.20 4.94
CA VAL A 29 -6.00 4.08 5.76
C VAL A 29 -5.54 4.25 7.20
N TRP A 30 -4.26 4.58 7.42
CA TRP A 30 -3.74 4.84 8.77
C TRP A 30 -4.49 5.97 9.48
N TYR A 31 -4.72 7.10 8.80
CA TYR A 31 -5.48 8.24 9.31
C TYR A 31 -6.88 7.82 9.77
N LEU A 32 -7.59 7.06 8.92
CA LEU A 32 -8.92 6.58 9.26
C LEU A 32 -8.88 5.64 10.46
N LEU A 33 -7.91 4.73 10.53
CA LEU A 33 -7.78 3.81 11.65
C LEU A 33 -7.52 4.54 12.98
N VAL A 34 -6.57 5.49 13.00
CA VAL A 34 -6.17 6.22 14.20
C VAL A 34 -7.27 7.14 14.73
N ASN A 35 -8.13 7.69 13.86
CA ASN A 35 -9.16 8.64 14.28
C ASN A 35 -10.49 7.99 14.69
N TRP A 36 -10.78 6.77 14.23
CA TRP A 36 -12.04 6.07 14.53
C TRP A 36 -11.83 4.73 15.23
N PRO A 37 -11.59 3.59 14.57
CA PRO A 37 -11.61 2.29 15.25
C PRO A 37 -10.56 2.18 16.35
N LEU A 38 -9.34 2.69 16.14
CA LEU A 38 -8.30 2.63 17.18
C LEU A 38 -8.58 3.64 18.31
N ALA A 39 -9.22 4.76 18.01
CA ALA A 39 -9.60 5.76 19.02
C ALA A 39 -10.79 5.29 19.86
N GLU A 40 -11.77 4.63 19.25
CA GLU A 40 -12.91 4.00 19.93
C GLU A 40 -12.47 2.86 20.85
N LEU A 41 -11.40 2.16 20.47
CA LEU A 41 -10.74 1.15 21.30
C LEU A 41 -9.82 1.75 22.38
N GLY A 42 -9.65 3.08 22.40
CA GLY A 42 -8.78 3.79 23.35
C GLY A 42 -7.28 3.59 23.12
N TRP A 43 -6.86 3.06 21.96
CA TRP A 43 -5.44 2.88 21.62
C TRP A 43 -4.82 4.17 21.09
N THR A 44 -5.63 5.07 20.54
CA THR A 44 -5.20 6.36 20.00
C THR A 44 -6.14 7.48 20.46
N MET A 45 -5.67 8.72 20.38
CA MET A 45 -6.52 9.90 20.59
C MET A 45 -6.96 10.44 19.23
N ARG A 46 -8.26 10.62 19.05
CA ARG A 46 -8.82 11.25 17.85
C ARG A 46 -8.29 12.69 17.73
N ASN A 47 -7.99 13.11 16.51
CA ASN A 47 -7.49 14.46 16.25
C ASN A 47 -8.52 15.51 16.73
N PRO A 48 -8.14 16.44 17.63
CA PRO A 48 -9.07 17.43 18.18
C PRO A 48 -9.59 18.43 17.14
N THR A 49 -8.95 18.53 15.96
CA THR A 49 -9.41 19.42 14.88
C THR A 49 -10.25 18.69 13.81
N GLU A 50 -10.50 17.39 13.96
CA GLU A 50 -11.25 16.58 12.99
C GLU A 50 -12.76 16.80 13.14
N ASN A 51 -13.36 17.54 12.20
CA ASN A 51 -14.77 17.95 12.23
C ASN A 51 -15.63 17.32 11.13
N ASP A 52 -15.04 16.58 10.19
CA ASP A 52 -15.71 16.10 8.97
C ASP A 52 -16.39 14.75 9.17
N GLY A 53 -15.93 13.99 10.17
CA GLY A 53 -16.52 12.71 10.54
C GLY A 53 -16.16 11.57 9.58
N MET A 54 -16.39 10.32 10.03
CA MET A 54 -15.89 9.13 9.33
C MET A 54 -16.48 8.99 7.92
N ALA A 55 -17.75 9.35 7.75
CA ALA A 55 -18.47 9.14 6.49
C ALA A 55 -17.83 9.92 5.33
N LEU A 56 -17.44 11.19 5.55
CA LEU A 56 -16.77 11.98 4.50
C LEU A 56 -15.42 11.36 4.13
N TRP A 57 -14.64 10.94 5.11
CA TRP A 57 -13.37 10.28 4.87
C TRP A 57 -13.53 8.97 4.11
N LEU A 58 -14.54 8.16 4.39
CA LEU A 58 -14.80 6.93 3.62
C LEU A 58 -15.07 7.22 2.13
N VAL A 59 -15.77 8.31 1.80
CA VAL A 59 -16.00 8.75 0.41
C VAL A 59 -14.69 9.11 -0.30
N ILE A 60 -13.63 9.48 0.43
CA ILE A 60 -12.31 9.79 -0.13
C ILE A 60 -11.42 8.54 -0.15
N VAL A 61 -11.28 7.86 1.00
CA VAL A 61 -10.39 6.71 1.18
C VAL A 61 -10.80 5.56 0.28
N VAL A 62 -12.10 5.24 0.18
CA VAL A 62 -12.56 4.07 -0.59
C VAL A 62 -12.21 4.21 -2.08
N PRO A 63 -12.55 5.31 -2.79
CA PRO A 63 -12.16 5.45 -4.20
C PRO A 63 -10.65 5.49 -4.41
N VAL A 64 -9.89 6.16 -3.54
CA VAL A 64 -8.43 6.26 -3.70
C VAL A 64 -7.77 4.89 -3.53
N VAL A 65 -8.15 4.15 -2.48
CA VAL A 65 -7.63 2.79 -2.23
C VAL A 65 -8.08 1.82 -3.32
N ALA A 66 -9.34 1.90 -3.75
CA ALA A 66 -9.87 1.05 -4.81
C ALA A 66 -9.17 1.30 -6.15
N LEU A 67 -8.99 2.57 -6.53
CA LEU A 67 -8.29 2.95 -7.75
C LEU A 67 -6.83 2.50 -7.72
N PHE A 68 -6.13 2.74 -6.60
CA PHE A 68 -4.76 2.26 -6.43
C PHE A 68 -4.68 0.73 -6.50
N GLY A 69 -5.57 0.02 -5.80
CA GLY A 69 -5.65 -1.43 -5.82
C GLY A 69 -5.90 -1.98 -7.22
N LEU A 70 -6.76 -1.32 -8.00
CA LEU A 70 -7.02 -1.68 -9.40
C LEU A 70 -5.78 -1.46 -10.27
N ILE A 71 -5.11 -0.31 -10.16
CA ILE A 71 -3.87 -0.03 -10.90
C ILE A 71 -2.78 -1.05 -10.53
N TRP A 72 -2.60 -1.31 -9.24
CA TRP A 72 -1.64 -2.29 -8.73
C TRP A 72 -1.96 -3.71 -9.24
N TRP A 73 -3.22 -4.11 -9.24
CA TRP A 73 -3.65 -5.41 -9.76
C TRP A 73 -3.38 -5.53 -11.26
N LEU A 74 -3.78 -4.52 -12.06
CA LEU A 74 -3.56 -4.49 -13.50
C LEU A 74 -2.07 -4.45 -13.87
N ALA A 75 -1.23 -3.79 -13.06
CA ALA A 75 0.22 -3.81 -13.23
C ALA A 75 0.79 -5.20 -12.96
N ASN A 76 0.33 -5.91 -11.93
CA ASN A 76 0.91 -7.18 -11.49
C ASN A 76 0.36 -8.42 -12.23
N GLU A 77 -0.87 -8.41 -12.73
CA GLU A 77 -1.46 -9.52 -13.48
C GLU A 77 -0.65 -9.96 -14.73
N PRO A 78 -0.16 -9.05 -15.61
CA PRO A 78 0.69 -9.46 -16.73
C PRO A 78 2.07 -9.93 -16.28
N LEU A 79 2.60 -9.41 -15.17
CA LEU A 79 3.87 -9.90 -14.61
C LEU A 79 3.72 -11.32 -14.06
N ARG A 80 2.62 -11.62 -13.36
CA ARG A 80 2.31 -12.97 -12.85
C ARG A 80 2.37 -14.02 -13.97
N ARG A 81 1.80 -13.72 -15.14
CA ARG A 81 1.80 -14.62 -16.30
C ARG A 81 3.17 -14.83 -16.94
N ARG A 82 4.11 -13.89 -16.73
CA ARG A 82 5.45 -13.89 -17.34
C ARG A 82 6.55 -14.36 -16.38
N THR A 83 6.27 -14.42 -15.08
CA THR A 83 7.21 -14.88 -14.06
C THR A 83 7.06 -16.36 -13.76
N ALA A 84 8.18 -17.07 -13.57
CA ALA A 84 8.20 -18.47 -13.15
C ALA A 84 8.14 -18.66 -11.61
N LEU A 85 7.69 -17.63 -10.88
CA LEU A 85 7.62 -17.65 -9.41
C LEU A 85 6.45 -18.50 -8.92
N ALA A 86 6.63 -19.15 -7.77
CA ALA A 86 5.52 -19.74 -7.05
C ALA A 86 4.48 -18.65 -6.74
N PRO A 87 3.17 -18.90 -6.93
CA PRO A 87 2.14 -17.88 -6.78
C PRO A 87 2.18 -17.15 -5.42
N ARG A 88 2.46 -17.87 -4.33
CA ARG A 88 2.56 -17.29 -2.98
C ARG A 88 3.72 -16.30 -2.86
N SER A 89 4.91 -16.67 -3.33
CA SER A 89 6.09 -15.80 -3.28
C SER A 89 5.94 -14.56 -4.15
N PHE A 90 5.31 -14.71 -5.32
CA PHE A 90 4.99 -13.57 -6.20
C PHE A 90 4.08 -12.57 -5.47
N TRP A 91 2.95 -13.03 -4.92
CA TRP A 91 2.02 -12.14 -4.23
C TRP A 91 2.60 -11.50 -2.97
N LEU A 92 3.38 -12.26 -2.18
CA LEU A 92 4.08 -11.69 -1.02
C LEU A 92 5.04 -10.57 -1.43
N LEU A 93 5.80 -10.76 -2.51
CA LEU A 93 6.68 -9.71 -3.01
C LEU A 93 5.88 -8.49 -3.47
N CYS A 94 4.83 -8.69 -4.27
CA CYS A 94 4.03 -7.59 -4.79
C CYS A 94 3.30 -6.82 -3.68
N VAL A 95 2.97 -7.46 -2.57
CA VAL A 95 2.35 -6.81 -1.40
C VAL A 95 3.39 -6.12 -0.53
N LEU A 96 4.54 -6.74 -0.27
CA LEU A 96 5.53 -6.21 0.69
C LEU A 96 6.37 -5.06 0.10
N VAL A 97 6.74 -5.13 -1.17
CA VAL A 97 7.65 -4.15 -1.79
C VAL A 97 7.05 -2.73 -1.83
N PRO A 98 5.75 -2.51 -2.12
CA PRO A 98 5.16 -1.18 -2.07
C PRO A 98 5.17 -0.52 -0.69
N PHE A 99 5.35 -1.28 0.41
CA PHE A 99 5.50 -0.70 1.74
C PHE A 99 6.91 -0.13 2.00
N LEU A 100 7.91 -0.45 1.17
CA LEU A 100 9.29 -0.02 1.41
C LEU A 100 9.45 1.51 1.45
N PRO A 101 8.85 2.30 0.53
CA PRO A 101 8.93 3.76 0.62
C PRO A 101 8.31 4.31 1.92
N THR A 102 7.17 3.77 2.35
CA THR A 102 6.55 4.16 3.62
C THR A 102 7.43 3.79 4.82
N ALA A 103 8.01 2.59 4.84
CA ALA A 103 8.94 2.17 5.90
C ALA A 103 10.18 3.07 5.96
N ALA A 104 10.72 3.46 4.79
CA ALA A 104 11.83 4.40 4.71
C ALA A 104 11.45 5.79 5.25
N LEU A 105 10.26 6.31 4.92
CA LEU A 105 9.75 7.57 5.48
C LEU A 105 9.66 7.49 7.00
N VAL A 106 9.07 6.42 7.55
CA VAL A 106 8.97 6.20 8.99
C VAL A 106 10.35 6.16 9.64
N ALA A 107 11.30 5.41 9.07
CA ALA A 107 12.66 5.28 9.61
C ALA A 107 13.49 6.57 9.55
N ASN A 108 13.20 7.50 8.62
CA ASN A 108 13.85 8.80 8.55
C ASN A 108 13.11 9.89 9.36
N SER A 109 11.96 9.57 9.93
CA SER A 109 11.14 10.51 10.72
C SER A 109 11.34 10.39 12.24
N VAL A 110 12.22 9.47 12.67
CA VAL A 110 12.59 9.21 14.07
C VAL A 110 13.92 9.83 14.45
#